data_AF-A0AA41SSB9-F1
#
_entry.id   AF-A0AA41SSB9-F1
#
_cell.length_a   1.000
_cell.length_b   1.000
_cell.length_c   1.000
_cell.angle_alpha   90.00
_cell.angle_beta   90.00
_cell.angle_gamma   90.00
#
_symmetry.space_group_name_H-M   'P 1'
#
loop_
_entity.id
_entity.type
_entity.pdbx_description
1 polymer ?
#
loop_
_entity_poly.entity_id
_entity_poly.type
_entity_poly.pdbx_seq_one_letter_code
_entity_poly.pdbx_strand_id
1 'polypeptide(L)'
;MDRFVWTSGLLEINKTLVIQQRGVRIYHGEEKIKFDAGTLLLSTHRLIWRDQKNHECCMTVPLSHIVFIEEQAAGIGKSAKIVAHPTK
;
A
#
# COMPACT_ATOMS: atom_id res chain seq x y z
N MET A 1 -2.08 15.23 4.86
CA MET A 1 -1.74 13.80 4.91
C MET A 1 -2.98 13.02 4.45
N ASP A 2 -3.58 13.46 3.32
CA ASP A 2 -5.03 13.30 3.09
C ASP A 2 -5.35 12.29 1.99
N ARG A 3 -4.36 11.44 1.68
CA ARG A 3 -4.36 10.62 0.46
C ARG A 3 -4.54 9.13 0.73
N PHE A 4 -4.21 8.71 1.94
CA PHE A 4 -4.58 7.40 2.47
C PHE A 4 -5.85 7.56 3.29
N VAL A 5 -6.88 6.82 2.92
CA VAL A 5 -8.16 6.85 3.62
C VAL A 5 -8.33 5.53 4.36
N TRP A 6 -8.86 5.61 5.58
CA TRP A 6 -9.30 4.43 6.31
C TRP A 6 -10.46 3.78 5.57
N THR A 7 -10.41 2.47 5.38
CA THR A 7 -11.45 1.72 4.69
C THR A 7 -11.82 0.48 5.48
N SER A 8 -13.05 -0.02 5.30
CA SER A 8 -13.46 -1.33 5.81
C SER A 8 -12.70 -2.49 5.15
N GLY A 9 -11.89 -2.21 4.14
CA GLY A 9 -11.07 -3.20 3.43
C GLY A 9 -11.88 -4.11 2.51
N LEU A 10 -13.18 -3.86 2.36
CA LEU A 10 -14.05 -4.53 1.41
C LEU A 10 -13.77 -3.97 0.00
N LEU A 11 -13.68 -4.88 -0.98
CA LEU A 11 -13.64 -4.48 -2.38
C LEU A 11 -15.04 -3.98 -2.77
N GLU A 12 -15.08 -2.78 -3.37
CA GLU A 12 -16.32 -2.25 -3.91
C GLU A 12 -16.82 -3.12 -5.07
N ILE A 13 -18.14 -3.11 -5.29
CA ILE A 13 -18.79 -3.79 -6.40
C ILE A 13 -18.10 -3.37 -7.71
N ASN A 14 -17.81 -4.34 -8.58
CA ASN A 14 -17.06 -4.19 -9.84
C ASN A 14 -15.55 -3.91 -9.72
N LYS A 15 -14.94 -4.05 -8.53
CA LYS A 15 -13.48 -4.04 -8.38
C LYS A 15 -12.95 -5.45 -8.21
N THR A 16 -12.08 -5.85 -9.12
CA THR A 16 -11.43 -7.17 -9.09
C THR A 16 -10.08 -7.08 -8.39
N LEU A 17 -9.79 -8.08 -7.54
CA LEU A 17 -8.45 -8.27 -7.00
C LEU A 17 -7.52 -8.75 -8.12
N VAL A 18 -6.41 -8.04 -8.32
CA VAL A 18 -5.37 -8.42 -9.29
C VAL A 18 -4.33 -9.31 -8.61
N ILE A 19 -3.80 -8.85 -7.48
CA ILE A 19 -2.79 -9.60 -6.70
C ILE A 19 -2.83 -9.20 -5.23
N GLN A 20 -2.39 -10.11 -4.36
CA GLN A 20 -2.14 -9.83 -2.95
C GLN A 20 -0.76 -10.34 -2.54
N GLN A 21 -0.09 -9.61 -1.65
CA GLN A 21 1.22 -9.96 -1.12
C GLN A 21 1.23 -9.76 0.39
N ARG A 22 1.64 -10.79 1.15
CA ARG A 22 1.81 -10.74 2.61
C ARG A 22 3.20 -10.26 2.99
N GLY A 23 3.35 -9.78 4.22
CA GLY A 23 4.62 -9.34 4.78
C GLY A 23 5.09 -8.00 4.24
N VAL A 24 4.18 -7.18 3.73
CA VAL A 24 4.50 -5.86 3.17
C VAL A 24 4.47 -4.82 4.27
N ARG A 25 5.53 -4.01 4.32
CA ARG A 25 5.70 -2.87 5.22
C ARG A 25 5.46 -1.56 4.48
N ILE A 26 4.88 -0.57 5.17
CA ILE A 26 4.73 0.78 4.65
C ILE A 26 5.76 1.72 5.31
N TYR A 27 6.30 2.61 4.49
CA TYR A 27 7.15 3.72 4.90
C TYR A 27 6.47 5.06 4.57
N HIS A 28 6.74 6.10 5.34
CA HIS A 28 6.35 7.47 5.01
C HIS A 28 7.58 8.23 4.50
N GLY A 29 7.77 8.25 3.19
CA GLY A 29 9.04 8.67 2.60
C GLY A 29 10.17 7.75 3.08
N GLU A 30 11.20 8.33 3.69
CA GLU A 30 12.31 7.57 4.27
C GLU A 30 12.04 7.10 5.72
N GLU A 31 10.96 7.59 6.35
CA GLU A 31 10.65 7.26 7.73
C GLU A 31 9.95 5.91 7.87
N LYS A 32 10.47 5.09 8.78
CA LYS A 32 9.83 3.85 9.19
C LYS A 32 8.67 4.19 10.14
N ILE A 33 7.47 3.71 9.80
CA ILE A 33 6.26 3.89 10.62
C ILE A 33 5.78 2.56 11.20
N LYS A 34 4.75 2.59 12.07
CA LYS A 34 4.27 1.43 12.84
C LYS A 34 3.66 0.29 11.99
N PHE A 35 3.49 0.49 10.68
CA PHE A 35 2.86 -0.46 9.76
C PHE A 35 3.87 -1.48 9.21
N ASP A 36 4.33 -2.34 10.11
CA ASP A 36 5.50 -3.20 9.89
C ASP A 36 5.24 -4.51 9.16
N ALA A 37 4.02 -5.04 9.28
CA ALA A 37 3.64 -6.34 8.73
C ALA A 37 2.15 -6.32 8.36
N GLY A 38 1.87 -6.18 7.06
CA GLY A 38 0.52 -6.26 6.53
C GLY A 38 0.45 -7.03 5.22
N THR A 39 -0.76 -7.09 4.68
CA THR A 39 -1.05 -7.60 3.34
C THR A 39 -1.33 -6.41 2.44
N LEU A 40 -0.59 -6.30 1.34
CA LEU A 40 -0.86 -5.34 0.28
C LEU A 40 -1.73 -6.03 -0.78
N LEU A 41 -2.86 -5.43 -1.12
CA LEU A 41 -3.78 -5.87 -2.15
C LEU A 41 -3.79 -4.83 -3.26
N LEU A 42 -3.53 -5.28 -4.48
CA LEU A 42 -3.73 -4.50 -5.69
C LEU A 42 -5.05 -4.94 -6.31
N SER A 43 -5.97 -3.99 -6.47
CA SER A 43 -7.17 -4.15 -7.26
C SER A 43 -7.06 -3.36 -8.56
N THR A 44 -8.05 -3.48 -9.43
CA THR A 44 -8.11 -2.68 -10.68
C THR A 44 -8.17 -1.17 -10.46
N HIS A 45 -8.53 -0.68 -9.27
CA HIS A 45 -8.73 0.76 -9.02
C HIS A 45 -8.00 1.30 -7.79
N ARG A 46 -7.59 0.44 -6.87
CA ARG A 46 -7.03 0.84 -5.58
C ARG A 46 -5.89 -0.05 -5.15
N LEU A 47 -4.94 0.56 -4.48
CA LEU A 47 -3.98 -0.12 -3.65
C LEU A 47 -4.51 -0.08 -2.20
N ILE A 48 -4.56 -1.24 -1.56
CA ILE A 48 -5.11 -1.41 -0.22
C ILE A 48 -4.08 -2.11 0.63
N TRP A 49 -3.70 -1.53 1.76
CA TRP A 49 -2.89 -2.21 2.76
C TRP A 49 -3.74 -2.53 3.97
N ARG A 50 -3.64 -3.76 4.46
CA ARG A 50 -4.35 -4.24 5.64
C ARG A 50 -3.36 -4.77 6.65
N ASP A 51 -3.46 -4.30 7.88
CA ASP A 51 -2.63 -4.80 8.98
C ASP A 51 -2.90 -6.28 9.23
N GLN A 52 -1.85 -7.01 9.61
CA GLN A 52 -1.93 -8.45 9.86
C GLN A 52 -2.67 -8.78 11.16
N LYS A 53 -2.57 -7.93 12.19
CA LYS A 53 -3.14 -8.15 13.53
C LYS A 53 -4.48 -7.46 13.70
N ASN A 54 -4.64 -6.25 13.16
CA ASN A 54 -5.85 -5.47 13.24
C ASN A 54 -6.49 -5.32 11.87
N HIS A 55 -7.48 -6.15 11.56
CA HIS A 55 -8.15 -6.12 10.26
C HIS A 55 -8.97 -4.84 9.99
N GLU A 56 -9.28 -4.06 11.03
CA GLU A 56 -9.91 -2.74 10.89
C GLU A 56 -8.88 -1.65 10.53
N CYS A 57 -7.60 -1.90 10.77
CA CYS A 57 -6.50 -1.05 10.34
C CYS A 57 -6.20 -1.32 8.85
N CYS A 58 -7.01 -0.69 8.00
CA CYS A 58 -6.90 -0.82 6.56
C CYS A 58 -6.84 0.55 5.89
N MET A 59 -5.77 0.79 5.15
CA MET A 59 -5.52 2.02 4.41
C MET A 59 -5.66 1.77 2.92
N THR A 60 -6.22 2.73 2.20
CA THR A 60 -6.31 2.64 0.74
C THR A 60 -5.91 3.93 0.06
N VAL A 61 -5.32 3.79 -1.13
CA VAL A 61 -5.06 4.88 -2.07
C VAL A 61 -5.66 4.53 -3.44
N PRO A 62 -6.42 5.42 -4.08
CA PRO A 62 -6.83 5.27 -5.47
C PRO A 62 -5.62 5.25 -6.40
N LEU A 63 -5.61 4.33 -7.37
CA LEU A 63 -4.52 4.27 -8.35
C LEU A 63 -4.45 5.55 -9.21
N SER A 64 -5.58 6.21 -9.44
CA SER A 64 -5.65 7.51 -10.12
C SER A 64 -4.90 8.63 -9.38
N HIS A 65 -4.64 8.48 -8.08
CA HIS A 65 -3.87 9.44 -7.31
C HIS A 65 -2.37 9.14 -7.34
N ILE A 66 -1.91 8.07 -7.99
CA ILE A 66 -0.49 7.72 -8.12
C ILE A 66 -0.02 8.18 -9.50
N VAL A 67 0.89 9.17 -9.54
CA VAL A 67 1.43 9.72 -10.80
C VAL A 67 2.63 8.97 -11.31
N PHE A 68 3.39 8.36 -10.40
CA PHE A 68 4.64 7.72 -10.73
C PHE A 68 4.96 6.62 -9.72
N ILE A 69 5.55 5.53 -10.21
CA ILE A 69 6.00 4.40 -9.40
C ILE A 69 7.42 4.09 -9.84
N GLU A 70 8.30 3.90 -8.86
CA GLU A 70 9.66 3.46 -9.11
C GLU A 70 10.08 2.37 -8.15
N GLU A 71 11.04 1.56 -8.59
CA GLU A 71 11.74 0.63 -7.72
C GLU A 71 12.97 1.33 -7.15
N GLN A 72 13.03 1.46 -5.82
CA GLN A 72 14.21 1.90 -5.10
C GLN A 72 15.02 0.66 -4.73
N ALA A 73 16.16 0.48 -5.41
CA ALA A 73 17.10 -0.58 -5.09
C ALA A 73 17.52 -0.50 -3.63
N ALA A 74 17.63 -1.65 -2.99
CA ALA A 74 18.10 -1.72 -1.61
C ALA A 74 19.53 -2.23 -1.56
N GLY A 75 20.29 -1.73 -0.58
CA GLY A 75 21.64 -2.22 -0.32
C GLY A 75 21.67 -3.69 0.10
N ILE A 76 22.88 -4.23 0.24
CA ILE A 76 23.13 -5.64 0.59
C ILE A 76 22.31 -6.04 1.84
N GLY A 77 21.55 -7.13 1.72
CA GLY A 77 20.75 -7.70 2.83
C GLY A 77 19.37 -7.07 3.03
N LYS A 78 18.91 -6.19 2.12
CA LYS A 78 17.58 -5.57 2.18
C LYS A 78 16.80 -5.82 0.89
N SER A 79 15.48 -5.90 0.99
CA SER A 79 14.60 -5.98 -0.18
C SER A 79 14.44 -4.61 -0.85
N ALA A 80 14.40 -4.59 -2.18
CA ALA A 80 14.03 -3.41 -2.94
C ALA A 80 12.64 -2.91 -2.51
N LYS A 81 12.43 -1.60 -2.63
CA LYS A 81 11.17 -0.94 -2.25
C LYS A 81 10.46 -0.46 -3.51
N ILE A 82 9.14 -0.51 -3.49
CA ILE A 82 8.31 0.19 -4.47
C ILE A 82 7.94 1.54 -3.87
N VAL A 83 8.35 2.62 -4.51
CA VAL A 83 8.02 3.98 -4.12
C VAL A 83 6.88 4.47 -5.00
N ALA A 84 5.76 4.81 -4.37
CA ALA A 84 4.61 5.40 -5.06
C ALA A 84 4.61 6.91 -4.80
N HIS A 85 4.55 7.69 -5.88
CA HIS A 85 4.49 9.15 -5.85
C HIS A 85 3.08 9.58 -6.15
N PRO A 86 2.35 10.12 -5.17
CA PRO A 86 0.97 10.48 -5.42
C PRO A 86 0.85 11.94 -5.93
N THR A 87 -0.22 12.28 -6.67
CA THR A 87 -0.55 13.64 -7.20
C THR A 87 -0.65 14.68 -6.08
N LYS A 88 0.18 15.74 -6.04
CA LYS A 88 0.17 16.79 -4.99
C LYS A 88 -1.23 17.17 -4.48
#